data_AF-F1Z9D0-F1
#
_entry.id   AF-F1Z9D0-F1
#
_cell.length_a   1.000
_cell.length_b   1.000
_cell.length_c   1.000
_cell.angle_alpha   90.00
_cell.angle_beta   90.00
_cell.angle_gamma   90.00
#
_symmetry.space_group_name_H-M   'P 1'
#
loop_
_entity.id
_entity.type
_entity.pdbx_description
1 polymer ?
#
loop_
_entity_poly.entity_id
_entity_poly.type
_entity_poly.pdbx_seq_one_letter_code
_entity_poly.pdbx_strand_id
1 'polypeptide(L)'
;MAGQAYVQPFAAWRVLLGTVDLTTKLAPRLSSLTLTEARGEEADSLELVLHDTDGALALPPAGAVLHVALGWQRGTGVAVGLVDKGSYIVQDVEWQGGEPDLVTIRARSADLRTTLQNRRNRMFTGQTIGAIVTQVARDNALTPRCHPDLANTVVGSIEQANTSDITFLRDLARRYDAAATVKAGCLLFTPIGAATTATGAKLPTLKLARRDCASPHYSRAARENTQDGAEAQYHDPHKGRRITVGHGGHHRRRMKRVYATADDAKAAAKGEHARITRAEARLSLILPYGRAAIGPGVRIAASGFKTEIDAHAWLVTSVRHEIMPGGGFSTTIEMEVTG
;
A
#
# COMPACT_ATOMS: atom_id res chain seq x y z
N MET A 1 38.38 22.04 -7.74
CA MET A 1 36.95 22.01 -7.35
C MET A 1 36.90 21.71 -5.87
N ALA A 2 36.53 22.68 -5.03
CA ALA A 2 36.42 22.47 -3.60
C ALA A 2 35.33 21.42 -3.33
N GLY A 3 35.72 20.27 -2.77
CA GLY A 3 34.77 19.22 -2.39
C GLY A 3 33.80 19.80 -1.37
N GLN A 4 32.50 19.69 -1.64
CA GLN A 4 31.46 20.13 -0.71
C GLN A 4 31.69 19.46 0.65
N ALA A 5 31.76 20.26 1.72
CA ALA A 5 31.96 19.74 3.07
C ALA A 5 30.87 18.72 3.41
N TYR A 6 31.27 17.58 3.95
CA TYR A 6 30.33 16.55 4.35
C TYR A 6 29.44 17.06 5.49
N VAL A 7 28.12 16.98 5.30
CA VAL A 7 27.12 17.29 6.32
C VAL A 7 26.46 15.99 6.74
N GLN A 8 26.55 15.66 8.03
CA GLN A 8 25.89 14.48 8.58
C GLN A 8 24.37 14.55 8.33
N PRO A 9 23.77 13.51 7.72
CA PRO A 9 22.33 13.43 7.54
C PRO A 9 21.59 13.48 8.88
N PHE A 10 20.55 14.29 8.94
CA PHE A 10 19.68 14.42 10.11
C PHE A 10 18.23 14.41 9.67
N ALA A 11 17.48 13.42 10.15
CA ALA A 11 16.08 13.20 9.81
C ALA A 11 15.21 14.41 10.21
N ALA A 12 14.22 14.71 9.37
CA ALA A 12 13.14 15.61 9.68
C ALA A 12 11.83 14.83 9.73
N TRP A 13 10.96 15.20 10.65
CA TRP A 13 9.59 14.73 10.69
C TRP A 13 8.68 15.85 11.17
N ARG A 14 7.39 15.70 10.92
CA ARG A 14 6.37 16.62 11.40
C ARG A 14 5.14 15.83 11.80
N VAL A 15 4.60 16.13 12.97
CA VAL A 15 3.32 15.61 13.47
C VAL A 15 2.45 16.79 13.87
N LEU A 16 1.32 16.95 13.17
CA LEU A 16 0.29 17.93 13.53
C LEU A 16 -0.90 17.22 14.16
N LEU A 17 -1.43 17.74 15.26
CA LEU A 17 -2.72 17.34 15.80
C LEU A 17 -3.77 18.37 15.33
N GLY A 18 -4.55 17.99 14.31
CA GLY A 18 -5.34 18.97 13.55
C GLY A 18 -4.43 20.03 12.91
N THR A 19 -4.55 21.29 13.34
CA THR A 19 -3.70 22.40 12.86
C THR A 19 -2.53 22.72 13.78
N VAL A 20 -2.45 22.09 14.96
CA VAL A 20 -1.42 22.39 15.96
C VAL A 20 -0.19 21.55 15.70
N ASP A 21 0.95 22.20 15.47
CA ASP A 21 2.24 21.52 15.33
C ASP A 21 2.76 21.03 16.69
N LEU A 22 2.90 19.72 16.83
CA LEU A 22 3.42 19.08 18.05
C LEU A 22 4.89 18.70 17.93
N THR A 23 5.49 18.85 16.75
CA THR A 23 6.81 18.30 16.41
C THR A 23 7.89 18.74 17.40
N THR A 24 7.98 20.04 17.68
CA THR A 24 9.01 20.58 18.59
C THR A 24 8.81 20.14 20.04
N LYS A 25 7.55 19.96 20.47
CA LYS A 25 7.20 19.47 21.81
C LYS A 25 7.49 17.98 21.96
N LEU A 26 7.27 17.20 20.90
CA LEU A 26 7.48 15.75 20.89
C LEU A 26 8.93 15.36 20.60
N ALA A 27 9.69 16.18 19.88
CA ALA A 27 11.08 15.93 19.51
C ALA A 27 12.01 15.50 20.66
N PRO A 28 12.05 16.18 21.82
CA PRO A 28 12.91 15.75 22.92
C PRO A 28 12.46 14.44 23.59
N ARG A 29 11.23 14.00 23.33
CA ARG A 29 10.63 12.79 23.91
C ARG A 29 10.63 11.61 22.93
N LEU A 30 10.91 11.83 21.64
CA LEU A 30 10.78 10.79 20.64
C LEU A 30 11.76 9.64 20.89
N SER A 31 11.22 8.45 21.17
CA SER A 31 11.96 7.19 21.20
C SER A 31 11.95 6.52 19.83
N SER A 32 10.81 6.52 19.13
CA SER A 32 10.72 6.09 17.74
C SER A 32 9.46 6.62 17.06
N LEU A 33 9.54 6.84 15.74
CA LEU A 33 8.39 7.03 14.86
C LEU A 33 8.48 5.95 13.78
N THR A 34 7.51 5.04 13.78
CA THR A 34 7.37 4.02 12.73
C THR A 34 6.14 4.32 11.89
N LEU A 35 6.32 4.35 10.57
CA LEU A 35 5.22 4.40 9.62
C LEU A 35 5.28 3.21 8.68
N THR A 36 4.22 2.41 8.65
CA THR A 36 4.08 1.27 7.75
C THR A 36 2.99 1.57 6.72
N GLU A 37 3.33 1.47 5.44
CA GLU A 37 2.43 1.64 4.32
C GLU A 37 2.42 0.36 3.48
N ALA A 38 1.25 -0.13 3.09
CA ALA A 38 1.13 -1.35 2.32
C ALA A 38 0.09 -1.24 1.21
N ARG A 39 0.36 -1.90 0.08
CA ARG A 39 -0.61 -2.01 -1.01
C ARG A 39 -1.54 -3.18 -0.71
N GLY A 40 -2.82 -2.89 -0.46
CA GLY A 40 -3.89 -3.89 -0.52
C GLY A 40 -4.80 -3.89 0.70
N GLU A 41 -4.82 -5.02 1.42
CA GLU A 41 -5.84 -5.31 2.44
C GLU A 41 -5.52 -4.72 3.82
N GLU A 42 -4.27 -4.37 4.07
CA GLU A 42 -3.83 -3.72 5.29
C GLU A 42 -3.94 -2.20 5.15
N ALA A 43 -4.37 -1.53 6.22
CA ALA A 43 -4.38 -0.08 6.27
C ALA A 43 -3.02 0.39 6.77
N ASP A 44 -2.54 1.51 6.23
CA ASP A 44 -1.31 2.13 6.71
C ASP A 44 -1.43 2.43 8.22
N SER A 45 -0.34 2.20 8.94
CA SER A 45 -0.25 2.37 10.38
C SER A 45 0.89 3.30 10.77
N LEU A 46 0.65 4.08 11.82
CA LEU A 46 1.62 4.97 12.44
C LEU A 46 1.75 4.55 13.91
N GLU A 47 2.98 4.46 14.38
CA GLU A 47 3.32 4.25 15.79
C GLU A 47 4.32 5.32 16.23
N LEU A 48 4.00 6.01 17.32
CA LEU A 48 4.88 6.97 17.98
C LEU A 48 5.16 6.47 19.39
N VAL A 49 6.43 6.24 19.71
CA VAL A 49 6.87 5.90 21.06
C VAL A 49 7.59 7.11 21.64
N LEU A 50 7.13 7.56 22.81
CA LEU A 50 7.55 8.80 23.46
C LEU A 50 7.92 8.53 24.92
N HIS A 51 9.00 9.16 25.41
CA HIS A 51 9.35 9.19 26.81
C HIS A 51 8.43 10.12 27.62
N ASP A 52 7.96 9.62 28.76
CA ASP A 52 7.07 10.34 29.69
C ASP A 52 7.52 10.23 31.15
N THR A 53 8.83 10.15 31.40
CA THR A 53 9.39 9.99 32.76
C THR A 53 9.07 11.15 33.71
N ASP A 54 8.68 12.31 33.18
CA ASP A 54 8.23 13.47 33.97
C ASP A 54 6.71 13.63 34.04
N GLY A 55 5.94 12.71 33.43
CA GLY A 55 4.47 12.71 33.39
C GLY A 55 3.85 13.94 32.71
N ALA A 56 4.62 14.68 31.91
CA ALA A 56 4.16 15.93 31.31
C ALA A 56 3.43 15.73 29.97
N LEU A 57 3.42 14.52 29.41
CA LEU A 57 2.75 14.24 28.15
C LEU A 57 1.25 13.98 28.36
N ALA A 58 0.42 14.92 27.91
CA ALA A 58 -1.01 14.67 27.82
C ALA A 58 -1.29 13.58 26.78
N LEU A 59 -2.02 12.54 27.18
CA LEU A 59 -2.46 11.47 26.29
C LEU A 59 -3.50 12.01 25.30
N PRO A 60 -3.29 11.86 23.97
CA PRO A 60 -4.27 12.31 23.00
C PRO A 60 -5.56 11.47 23.10
N PRO A 61 -6.74 12.07 22.87
CA PRO A 61 -7.98 11.32 22.87
C PRO A 61 -8.03 10.35 21.69
N ALA A 62 -8.68 9.20 21.88
CA ALA A 62 -9.02 8.31 20.77
C ALA A 62 -9.84 9.07 19.71
N GLY A 63 -9.56 8.84 18.44
CA GLY A 63 -10.18 9.56 17.32
C GLY A 63 -9.49 10.86 16.92
N ALA A 64 -8.46 11.31 17.65
CA ALA A 64 -7.62 12.42 17.25
C ALA A 64 -6.96 12.17 15.88
N VAL A 65 -6.89 13.20 15.03
CA VAL A 65 -6.28 13.12 13.69
C VAL A 65 -4.87 13.70 13.72
N LEU A 66 -3.90 12.88 13.36
CA LEU A 66 -2.49 13.23 13.22
C LEU A 66 -2.13 13.37 11.73
N HIS A 67 -1.56 14.51 11.33
CA HIS A 67 -0.95 14.66 10.00
C HIS A 67 0.56 14.45 10.11
N VAL A 68 1.10 13.55 9.28
CA VAL A 68 2.51 13.13 9.37
C VAL A 68 3.26 13.46 8.10
N ALA A 69 4.46 14.01 8.24
CA ALA A 69 5.41 14.15 7.15
C ALA A 69 6.80 13.67 7.60
N LEU A 70 7.55 13.04 6.69
CA LEU A 70 8.88 12.48 6.97
C LEU A 70 9.89 12.91 5.91
N GLY A 71 11.17 12.98 6.27
CA GLY A 71 12.23 13.28 5.31
C GLY A 71 13.55 13.66 5.98
N TRP A 72 14.28 14.59 5.36
CA TRP A 72 15.60 15.01 5.84
C TRP A 72 15.64 16.52 6.08
N GLN A 73 16.18 16.94 7.22
CA GLN A 73 16.43 18.35 7.51
C GLN A 73 17.70 18.85 6.82
N ARG A 74 18.73 18.00 6.79
CA ARG A 74 20.04 18.25 6.20
C ARG A 74 20.73 16.92 5.89
N GLY A 75 21.78 16.98 5.07
CA GLY A 75 22.69 15.86 4.85
C GLY A 75 23.28 15.83 3.45
N THR A 76 24.53 15.38 3.34
CA THR A 76 25.15 15.07 2.04
C THR A 76 24.62 13.73 1.53
N GLY A 77 24.17 13.68 0.26
CA GLY A 77 23.69 12.44 -0.37
C GLY A 77 22.22 12.08 -0.09
N VAL A 78 21.47 12.97 0.57
CA VAL A 78 20.03 12.81 0.84
C VAL A 78 19.22 13.97 0.25
N ALA A 79 17.96 13.71 -0.10
CA ALA A 79 17.05 14.76 -0.55
C ALA A 79 16.46 15.49 0.68
N VAL A 80 16.87 16.73 0.88
CA VAL A 80 16.36 17.60 1.96
C VAL A 80 14.93 18.02 1.66
N GLY A 81 14.08 17.97 2.68
CA GLY A 81 12.66 18.29 2.60
C GLY A 81 11.80 17.22 3.27
N LEU A 82 10.57 17.62 3.61
CA LEU A 82 9.54 16.74 4.14
C LEU A 82 8.63 16.26 3.00
N VAL A 83 8.29 14.98 3.03
CA VAL A 83 7.26 14.37 2.19
C VAL A 83 6.03 14.14 3.05
N ASP A 84 4.88 14.66 2.60
CA ASP A 84 3.60 14.41 3.24
C ASP A 84 3.23 12.93 3.14
N LYS A 85 2.96 12.31 4.28
CA LYS A 85 2.56 10.91 4.41
C LYS A 85 1.08 10.76 4.71
N GLY A 86 0.34 11.86 4.82
CA GLY A 86 -1.11 11.86 5.01
C GLY A 86 -1.51 11.93 6.46
N SER A 87 -2.71 11.42 6.74
CA SER A 87 -3.41 11.63 8.01
C SER A 87 -3.75 10.29 8.66
N TYR A 88 -3.64 10.21 9.98
CA TYR A 88 -3.82 9.00 10.77
C TYR A 88 -4.72 9.28 11.98
N ILE A 89 -5.74 8.46 12.20
CA ILE A 89 -6.63 8.54 13.35
C ILE A 89 -6.04 7.70 14.48
N VAL A 90 -5.81 8.31 15.65
CA VAL A 90 -5.39 7.64 16.87
C VAL A 90 -6.44 6.61 17.28
N GLN A 91 -6.04 5.35 17.38
CA GLN A 91 -6.90 4.25 17.79
C GLN A 91 -6.67 3.87 19.23
N ASP A 92 -5.41 3.73 19.61
CA ASP A 92 -5.00 3.35 20.95
C ASP A 92 -3.82 4.21 21.42
N VAL A 93 -3.83 4.44 22.73
CA VAL A 93 -2.73 5.09 23.46
C VAL A 93 -2.45 4.21 24.67
N GLU A 94 -1.21 3.77 24.77
CA GLU A 94 -0.73 2.87 25.82
C GLU A 94 0.33 3.62 26.63
N TRP A 95 0.18 3.64 27.95
CA TRP A 95 1.23 4.10 28.86
C TRP A 95 1.79 2.89 29.59
N GLN A 96 3.12 2.76 29.59
CA GLN A 96 3.84 1.71 30.27
C GLN A 96 4.80 2.34 31.29
N GLY A 97 4.58 2.04 32.56
CA GLY A 97 5.47 2.46 33.64
C GLY A 97 6.76 1.63 33.68
N GLY A 98 7.91 2.27 33.90
CA GLY A 98 9.21 1.62 33.99
C GLY A 98 10.41 2.59 33.99
N GLU A 99 11.61 2.04 33.80
CA GLU A 99 12.83 2.83 33.58
C GLU A 99 13.22 2.74 32.10
N PRO A 100 12.72 3.60 31.19
CA PRO A 100 11.86 4.78 31.39
C PRO A 100 10.36 4.53 31.18
N ASP A 101 9.51 5.43 31.69
CA ASP A 101 8.09 5.50 31.33
C ASP A 101 7.90 5.84 29.84
N LEU A 102 7.02 5.11 29.17
CA LEU A 102 6.77 5.23 27.73
C LEU A 102 5.29 5.41 27.43
N VAL A 103 5.00 6.29 26.47
CA VAL A 103 3.70 6.43 25.82
C VAL A 103 3.82 5.95 24.38
N THR A 104 3.01 4.96 24.01
CA THR A 104 2.87 4.46 22.64
C THR A 104 1.54 4.91 22.07
N ILE A 105 1.57 5.73 21.02
CA ILE A 105 0.39 6.17 20.28
C ILE A 105 0.33 5.38 18.99
N ARG A 106 -0.72 4.58 18.79
CA ARG A 106 -0.96 3.87 17.54
C ARG A 106 -2.13 4.49 16.80
N ALA A 107 -1.91 4.75 15.52
CA ALA A 107 -2.87 5.36 14.64
C ALA A 107 -2.95 4.60 13.31
N ARG A 108 -4.11 4.66 12.65
CA ARG A 108 -4.31 4.08 11.31
C ARG A 108 -4.75 5.14 10.32
N SER A 109 -4.50 4.91 9.05
CA SER A 109 -4.87 5.85 7.98
C SER A 109 -6.29 6.40 8.15
N ALA A 110 -6.39 7.74 8.24
CA ALA A 110 -7.63 8.47 8.43
C ALA A 110 -8.53 8.46 7.19
N ASP A 111 -7.94 8.16 6.03
CA ASP A 111 -8.66 8.12 4.76
C ASP A 111 -9.69 6.98 4.73
N LEU A 112 -9.51 5.95 5.56
CA LEU A 112 -10.49 4.88 5.68
C LEU A 112 -11.69 5.32 6.54
N ARG A 113 -12.70 5.91 5.89
CA ARG A 113 -13.94 6.33 6.55
C ARG A 113 -14.64 5.16 7.24
N THR A 114 -15.17 5.39 8.43
CA THR A 114 -15.99 4.40 9.16
C THR A 114 -17.17 3.91 8.34
N THR A 115 -17.75 4.78 7.49
CA THR A 115 -18.85 4.41 6.59
C THR A 115 -18.48 3.32 5.59
N LEU A 116 -17.20 3.20 5.18
CA LEU A 116 -16.75 2.13 4.28
C LEU A 116 -16.77 0.75 4.96
N GLN A 117 -16.85 0.73 6.28
CA GLN A 117 -16.96 -0.48 7.08
C GLN A 117 -18.42 -0.94 7.23
N ASN A 118 -19.39 -0.09 6.88
CA ASN A 118 -20.81 -0.43 6.94
C ASN A 118 -21.12 -1.57 5.97
N ARG A 119 -21.75 -2.62 6.50
CA ARG A 119 -22.17 -3.78 5.71
C ARG A 119 -23.41 -3.44 4.91
N ARG A 120 -23.47 -3.90 3.65
CA ARG A 120 -24.59 -3.65 2.75
C ARG A 120 -24.97 -4.91 1.97
N ASN A 121 -26.18 -4.88 1.41
CA ASN A 121 -26.70 -5.88 0.49
C ASN A 121 -27.00 -5.20 -0.85
N ARG A 122 -26.24 -5.52 -1.90
CA ARG A 122 -26.39 -4.92 -3.24
C ARG A 122 -26.08 -5.92 -4.33
N MET A 123 -26.72 -5.75 -5.47
CA MET A 123 -26.43 -6.49 -6.68
C MET A 123 -26.09 -5.49 -7.79
N PHE A 124 -24.96 -5.70 -8.46
CA PHE A 124 -24.52 -4.94 -9.61
C PHE A 124 -24.48 -5.88 -10.81
N THR A 125 -25.32 -5.61 -11.81
CA THR A 125 -25.44 -6.44 -13.02
C THR A 125 -25.28 -5.55 -14.24
N GLY A 126 -24.36 -5.91 -15.14
CA GLY A 126 -24.07 -5.16 -16.36
C GLY A 126 -23.52 -3.74 -16.16
N GLN A 127 -23.04 -3.41 -14.95
CA GLN A 127 -22.45 -2.09 -14.67
C GLN A 127 -20.95 -2.08 -14.93
N THR A 128 -20.41 -0.92 -15.32
CA THR A 128 -18.95 -0.78 -15.43
C THR A 128 -18.29 -0.65 -14.06
N ILE A 129 -17.02 -1.04 -13.95
CA ILE A 129 -16.23 -0.82 -12.72
C ILE A 129 -16.24 0.67 -12.34
N GLY A 130 -16.11 1.58 -13.32
CA GLY A 130 -16.15 3.02 -13.06
C GLY A 130 -17.48 3.47 -12.44
N ALA A 131 -18.61 2.92 -12.89
CA ALA A 131 -19.92 3.20 -12.31
C ALA A 131 -20.04 2.68 -10.88
N ILE A 132 -19.59 1.45 -10.62
CA ILE A 132 -19.59 0.82 -9.28
C ILE A 132 -18.73 1.64 -8.30
N VAL A 133 -17.51 1.99 -8.69
CA VAL A 133 -16.59 2.82 -7.88
C VAL A 133 -17.20 4.19 -7.60
N THR A 134 -17.85 4.80 -8.60
CA THR A 134 -18.53 6.09 -8.44
C THR A 134 -19.66 6.01 -7.43
N GLN A 135 -20.51 4.97 -7.50
CA GLN A 135 -21.60 4.78 -6.56
C GLN A 135 -21.07 4.62 -5.13
N VAL A 136 -20.12 3.71 -4.92
CA VAL A 136 -19.55 3.45 -3.59
C VAL A 136 -18.83 4.68 -3.03
N ALA A 137 -18.10 5.44 -3.86
CA ALA A 137 -17.45 6.68 -3.42
C ALA A 137 -18.47 7.72 -2.93
N ARG A 138 -19.55 7.94 -3.69
CA ARG A 138 -20.62 8.89 -3.31
C ARG A 138 -21.27 8.52 -2.00
N ASP A 139 -21.58 7.25 -1.81
CA ASP A 139 -22.21 6.76 -0.57
C ASP A 139 -21.34 6.96 0.69
N ASN A 140 -20.05 7.20 0.48
CA ASN A 140 -19.07 7.42 1.53
C ASN A 140 -18.53 8.87 1.53
N ALA A 141 -19.12 9.76 0.72
CA ALA A 141 -18.66 11.14 0.50
C ALA A 141 -17.16 11.24 0.17
N LEU A 142 -16.71 10.37 -0.74
CA LEU A 142 -15.37 10.34 -1.33
C LEU A 142 -15.43 10.77 -2.80
N THR A 143 -14.30 11.27 -3.31
CA THR A 143 -14.15 11.55 -4.74
C THR A 143 -13.74 10.27 -5.49
N PRO A 144 -14.50 9.78 -6.48
CA PRO A 144 -14.12 8.59 -7.23
C PRO A 144 -12.98 8.87 -8.22
N ARG A 145 -12.03 7.94 -8.27
CA ARG A 145 -10.90 7.94 -9.20
C ARG A 145 -10.65 6.50 -9.68
N CYS A 146 -11.31 6.13 -10.77
CA CYS A 146 -11.08 4.84 -11.44
C CYS A 146 -10.12 5.03 -12.62
N HIS A 147 -9.09 4.21 -12.72
CA HIS A 147 -8.14 4.25 -13.82
C HIS A 147 -8.84 3.96 -15.18
N PRO A 148 -8.46 4.66 -16.27
CA PRO A 148 -9.06 4.47 -17.60
C PRO A 148 -9.08 3.01 -18.08
N ASP A 149 -7.99 2.26 -17.86
CA ASP A 149 -7.87 0.84 -18.23
C ASP A 149 -8.94 -0.08 -17.61
N LEU A 150 -9.59 0.34 -16.52
CA LEU A 150 -10.62 -0.45 -15.83
C LEU A 150 -12.00 0.20 -15.89
N ALA A 151 -12.08 1.52 -16.07
CA ALA A 151 -13.31 2.29 -15.88
C ALA A 151 -14.48 1.81 -16.76
N ASN A 152 -14.19 1.35 -17.99
CA ASN A 152 -15.19 0.89 -18.96
C ASN A 152 -15.41 -0.63 -18.94
N THR A 153 -14.69 -1.38 -18.10
CA THR A 153 -14.87 -2.82 -17.98
C THR A 153 -16.22 -3.13 -17.37
N VAL A 154 -17.06 -3.85 -18.10
CA VAL A 154 -18.39 -4.28 -17.64
C VAL A 154 -18.24 -5.46 -16.70
N VAL A 155 -18.85 -5.36 -15.52
CA VAL A 155 -19.00 -6.48 -14.59
C VAL A 155 -20.31 -7.18 -14.93
N GLY A 156 -20.24 -8.46 -15.28
CA GLY A 156 -21.40 -9.23 -15.70
C GLY A 156 -22.42 -9.30 -14.56
N SER A 157 -22.00 -9.87 -13.43
CA SER A 157 -22.74 -9.74 -12.18
C SER A 157 -21.83 -9.85 -10.96
N ILE A 158 -22.06 -9.00 -9.96
CA ILE A 158 -21.41 -9.08 -8.66
C ILE A 158 -22.35 -8.65 -7.54
N GLU A 159 -22.32 -9.41 -6.45
CA GLU A 159 -23.11 -9.14 -5.26
C GLU A 159 -22.19 -8.68 -4.12
N GLN A 160 -22.64 -7.67 -3.40
CA GLN A 160 -22.18 -7.30 -2.07
C GLN A 160 -23.18 -7.92 -1.08
N ALA A 161 -22.87 -9.11 -0.56
CA ALA A 161 -23.79 -9.90 0.28
C ALA A 161 -23.44 -9.75 1.76
N ASN A 162 -24.08 -8.79 2.43
CA ASN A 162 -23.80 -8.42 3.81
C ASN A 162 -22.30 -8.19 4.05
N THR A 163 -21.62 -7.50 3.13
CA THR A 163 -20.19 -7.18 3.25
C THR A 163 -20.00 -5.67 3.26
N SER A 164 -18.92 -5.22 3.90
CA SER A 164 -18.56 -3.81 3.92
C SER A 164 -18.17 -3.32 2.52
N ASP A 165 -18.34 -2.02 2.26
CA ASP A 165 -17.96 -1.41 0.98
C ASP A 165 -16.47 -1.64 0.68
N ILE A 166 -15.59 -1.53 1.69
CA ILE A 166 -14.16 -1.77 1.51
C ILE A 166 -13.83 -3.24 1.17
N THR A 167 -14.48 -4.21 1.82
CA THR A 167 -14.27 -5.62 1.52
C THR A 167 -14.79 -5.96 0.12
N PHE A 168 -15.96 -5.42 -0.25
CA PHE A 168 -16.51 -5.56 -1.60
C PHE A 168 -15.56 -4.97 -2.66
N LEU A 169 -15.05 -3.76 -2.45
CA LEU A 169 -14.10 -3.12 -3.36
C LEU A 169 -12.80 -3.90 -3.47
N ARG A 170 -12.27 -4.45 -2.37
CA ARG A 170 -11.08 -5.32 -2.38
C ARG A 170 -11.32 -6.61 -3.16
N ASP A 171 -12.49 -7.22 -3.02
CA ASP A 171 -12.87 -8.41 -3.78
C ASP A 171 -13.02 -8.13 -5.27
N LEU A 172 -13.63 -6.99 -5.61
CA LEU A 172 -13.71 -6.50 -6.98
C LEU A 172 -12.30 -6.24 -7.53
N ALA A 173 -11.45 -5.54 -6.78
CA ALA A 173 -10.09 -5.21 -7.18
C ALA A 173 -9.26 -6.49 -7.43
N ARG A 174 -9.34 -7.47 -6.54
CA ARG A 174 -8.66 -8.76 -6.70
C ARG A 174 -9.10 -9.50 -7.97
N ARG A 175 -10.38 -9.41 -8.34
CA ARG A 175 -10.91 -10.03 -9.57
C ARG A 175 -10.29 -9.44 -10.84
N TYR A 176 -9.99 -8.15 -10.84
CA TYR A 176 -9.50 -7.41 -12.01
C TYR A 176 -8.03 -6.99 -11.88
N ASP A 177 -7.25 -7.64 -11.01
CA ASP A 177 -5.84 -7.32 -10.71
C ASP A 177 -5.59 -5.83 -10.44
N ALA A 178 -6.43 -5.27 -9.58
CA ALA A 178 -6.40 -3.87 -9.19
C ALA A 178 -6.18 -3.73 -7.67
N ALA A 179 -5.93 -2.50 -7.25
CA ALA A 179 -5.98 -2.06 -5.86
C ALA A 179 -7.11 -1.05 -5.68
N ALA A 180 -7.80 -1.15 -4.53
CA ALA A 180 -8.76 -0.17 -4.07
C ALA A 180 -8.24 0.46 -2.79
N THR A 181 -7.92 1.75 -2.84
CA THR A 181 -7.36 2.50 -1.70
C THR A 181 -8.08 3.83 -1.54
N VAL A 182 -8.08 4.38 -0.33
CA VAL A 182 -8.54 5.75 -0.09
C VAL A 182 -7.32 6.59 0.26
N LYS A 183 -7.14 7.71 -0.44
CA LYS A 183 -6.05 8.65 -0.18
C LYS A 183 -6.52 10.07 -0.42
N ALA A 184 -6.27 10.96 0.54
CA ALA A 184 -6.64 12.38 0.45
C ALA A 184 -8.11 12.58 0.03
N GLY A 185 -9.03 11.84 0.68
CA GLY A 185 -10.48 11.91 0.38
C GLY A 185 -10.90 11.37 -0.99
N CYS A 186 -10.00 10.73 -1.74
CA CYS A 186 -10.29 10.08 -3.02
C CYS A 186 -10.33 8.55 -2.88
N LEU A 187 -11.39 7.91 -3.39
CA LEU A 187 -11.42 6.47 -3.58
C LEU A 187 -10.73 6.14 -4.91
N LEU A 188 -9.53 5.58 -4.83
CA LEU A 188 -8.69 5.18 -5.96
C LEU A 188 -8.96 3.71 -6.31
N PHE A 189 -9.20 3.43 -7.58
CA PHE A 189 -9.30 2.07 -8.13
C PHE A 189 -8.37 1.96 -9.34
N THR A 190 -7.23 1.29 -9.18
CA THR A 190 -6.13 1.30 -10.16
C THR A 190 -5.56 -0.09 -10.39
N PRO A 191 -5.17 -0.46 -11.64
CA PRO A 191 -4.46 -1.71 -11.90
C PRO A 191 -3.20 -1.82 -11.05
N ILE A 192 -2.87 -3.02 -10.59
CA ILE A 192 -1.61 -3.26 -9.90
C ILE A 192 -0.47 -3.12 -10.90
N GLY A 193 0.53 -2.32 -10.52
CA GLY A 193 1.68 -2.08 -11.38
C GLY A 193 1.39 -1.16 -12.55
N ALA A 194 0.28 -0.39 -12.58
CA ALA A 194 0.06 0.62 -13.61
C ALA A 194 1.24 1.60 -13.73
N ALA A 195 1.54 2.06 -14.95
CA ALA A 195 2.58 3.08 -15.19
C ALA A 195 2.06 4.52 -14.99
N THR A 196 0.77 4.67 -14.73
CA THR A 196 0.05 5.94 -14.63
C THR A 196 -0.86 5.95 -13.40
N THR A 197 -1.09 7.13 -12.85
CA THR A 197 -2.09 7.36 -11.80
C THR A 197 -3.51 7.19 -12.37
N ALA A 198 -4.52 7.12 -11.50
CA ALA A 198 -5.93 7.11 -11.92
C ALA A 198 -6.35 8.32 -12.78
N THR A 199 -5.55 9.40 -12.79
CA THR A 199 -5.77 10.60 -13.62
C THR A 199 -4.94 10.62 -14.91
N GLY A 200 -4.13 9.59 -15.16
CA GLY A 200 -3.26 9.47 -16.33
C GLY A 200 -1.85 10.03 -16.18
N ALA A 201 -1.53 10.70 -15.06
CA ALA A 201 -0.16 11.19 -14.82
C ALA A 201 0.83 10.02 -14.69
N LYS A 202 2.00 10.11 -15.34
CA LYS A 202 3.04 9.06 -15.32
C LYS A 202 3.61 8.86 -13.92
N LEU A 203 3.67 7.62 -13.46
CA LEU A 203 4.33 7.24 -12.22
C LEU A 203 5.84 7.10 -12.44
N PRO A 204 6.70 7.70 -11.60
CA PRO A 204 8.13 7.61 -11.75
C PRO A 204 8.65 6.22 -11.36
N THR A 205 9.63 5.73 -12.13
CA THR A 205 10.47 4.60 -11.71
C THR A 205 11.67 5.14 -10.95
N LEU A 206 11.82 4.75 -9.69
CA LEU A 206 12.95 5.13 -8.86
C LEU A 206 14.12 4.16 -9.07
N LYS A 207 15.35 4.67 -9.01
CA LYS A 207 16.57 3.87 -9.15
C LYS A 207 17.18 3.60 -7.77
N LEU A 208 17.53 2.34 -7.51
CA LEU A 208 18.22 1.91 -6.31
C LEU A 208 19.47 1.11 -6.66
N ALA A 209 20.63 1.59 -6.21
CA ALA A 209 21.88 0.88 -6.37
C ALA A 209 22.18 0.05 -5.11
N ARG A 210 22.80 -1.12 -5.26
CA ARG A 210 23.20 -2.00 -4.13
C ARG A 210 23.96 -1.26 -3.04
N ARG A 211 24.83 -0.31 -3.41
CA ARG A 211 25.63 0.49 -2.47
C ARG A 211 24.79 1.38 -1.55
N ASP A 212 23.56 1.69 -1.92
CA ASP A 212 22.63 2.52 -1.14
C ASP A 212 21.78 1.67 -0.17
N CYS A 213 21.96 0.34 -0.17
CA CYS A 213 21.10 -0.61 0.53
C CYS A 213 21.89 -1.44 1.56
N ALA A 214 21.17 -1.90 2.59
CA ALA A 214 21.62 -2.85 3.60
C ALA A 214 20.70 -4.08 3.63
N SER A 215 21.23 -5.20 4.14
CA SER A 215 20.52 -6.45 4.36
C SER A 215 19.65 -6.94 3.18
N PRO A 216 20.19 -7.03 1.95
CA PRO A 216 19.39 -7.46 0.82
C PRO A 216 18.98 -8.92 0.97
N HIS A 217 17.67 -9.17 0.91
CA HIS A 217 17.10 -10.51 0.91
C HIS A 217 16.31 -10.72 -0.37
N TYR A 218 16.83 -11.60 -1.23
CA TYR A 218 16.15 -12.05 -2.44
C TYR A 218 15.67 -13.48 -2.24
N SER A 219 14.41 -13.73 -2.56
CA SER A 219 13.89 -15.07 -2.67
C SER A 219 13.15 -15.23 -3.99
N ARG A 220 13.37 -16.39 -4.61
CA ARG A 220 12.58 -16.85 -5.74
C ARG A 220 11.87 -18.10 -5.29
N ALA A 221 10.55 -18.09 -5.35
CA ALA A 221 9.80 -19.30 -5.07
C ALA A 221 9.98 -20.24 -6.27
N ALA A 222 10.73 -21.32 -6.09
CA ALA A 222 10.70 -22.44 -7.02
C ALA A 222 9.34 -23.12 -6.88
N ARG A 223 8.31 -22.52 -7.49
CA ARG A 223 6.94 -23.04 -7.64
C ARG A 223 6.52 -23.98 -6.51
N GLU A 224 6.28 -23.45 -5.31
CA GLU A 224 5.72 -24.24 -4.19
C GLU A 224 4.32 -24.82 -4.50
N ASN A 225 3.73 -24.47 -5.64
CA ASN A 225 2.96 -25.39 -6.47
C ASN A 225 3.28 -25.10 -7.94
N THR A 226 3.33 -26.13 -8.78
CA THR A 226 3.65 -26.22 -10.22
C THR A 226 2.92 -25.26 -11.18
N GLN A 227 2.26 -24.21 -10.67
CA GLN A 227 1.22 -23.48 -11.37
C GLN A 227 1.77 -22.31 -12.17
N ASP A 228 1.65 -22.41 -13.48
CA ASP A 228 2.13 -21.46 -14.49
C ASP A 228 0.99 -20.66 -15.14
N GLY A 229 -0.21 -20.77 -14.54
CA GLY A 229 -1.43 -20.14 -15.01
C GLY A 229 -2.55 -20.23 -13.99
N ALA A 230 -3.71 -19.70 -14.36
CA ALA A 230 -4.91 -19.78 -13.54
C ALA A 230 -6.14 -20.10 -14.39
N GLU A 231 -7.14 -20.70 -13.77
CA GLU A 231 -8.40 -21.04 -14.41
C GLU A 231 -9.58 -20.76 -13.48
N ALA A 232 -10.68 -20.33 -14.07
CA ALA A 232 -11.91 -19.98 -13.39
C ALA A 232 -13.09 -20.67 -14.05
N GLN A 233 -14.17 -20.88 -13.30
CA GLN A 233 -15.39 -21.46 -13.84
C GLN A 233 -16.51 -20.43 -13.88
N TYR A 234 -17.37 -20.50 -14.88
CA TYR A 234 -18.68 -19.84 -14.87
C TYR A 234 -19.79 -20.84 -15.17
N HIS A 235 -21.01 -20.52 -14.76
CA HIS A 235 -22.18 -21.33 -15.10
C HIS A 235 -22.78 -20.84 -16.43
N ASP A 236 -22.85 -21.71 -17.43
CA ASP A 236 -23.54 -21.43 -18.70
C ASP A 236 -25.02 -21.86 -18.57
N PRO A 237 -25.97 -20.91 -18.50
CA PRO A 237 -27.38 -21.24 -18.33
C PRO A 237 -27.97 -21.93 -19.56
N HIS A 238 -27.42 -21.71 -20.76
CA HIS A 238 -27.91 -22.35 -21.98
C HIS A 238 -27.49 -23.81 -22.08
N LYS A 239 -26.29 -24.14 -21.57
CA LYS A 239 -25.77 -25.52 -21.56
C LYS A 239 -26.02 -26.25 -20.24
N GLY A 240 -26.57 -25.58 -19.23
CA GLY A 240 -26.85 -26.15 -17.90
C GLY A 240 -25.62 -26.71 -17.19
N ARG A 241 -24.42 -26.20 -17.48
CA ARG A 241 -23.16 -26.74 -16.95
C ARG A 241 -22.12 -25.67 -16.69
N ARG A 242 -21.16 -25.99 -15.82
CA ARG A 242 -20.00 -25.14 -15.56
C ARG A 242 -18.98 -25.26 -16.69
N ILE A 243 -18.52 -24.12 -17.20
CA ILE A 243 -17.46 -24.04 -18.21
C ILE A 243 -16.22 -23.46 -17.56
N THR A 244 -15.07 -24.08 -17.82
CA THR A 244 -13.76 -23.61 -17.32
C THR A 244 -13.10 -22.74 -18.38
N VAL A 245 -12.59 -21.59 -17.97
CA VAL A 245 -11.74 -20.71 -18.78
C VAL A 245 -10.39 -20.60 -18.10
N GLY A 246 -9.31 -20.62 -18.87
CA GLY A 246 -7.95 -20.54 -18.35
C GLY A 246 -7.16 -19.39 -18.96
N HIS A 247 -6.14 -18.94 -18.24
CA HIS A 247 -5.22 -17.91 -18.66
C HIS A 247 -3.80 -18.24 -18.16
N GLY A 248 -2.82 -18.17 -19.06
CA GLY A 248 -1.44 -18.59 -18.79
C GLY A 248 -1.28 -20.11 -18.66
N GLY A 249 -0.12 -20.62 -19.04
CA GLY A 249 0.36 -21.97 -18.69
C GLY A 249 -0.54 -23.16 -19.04
N HIS A 250 -0.10 -24.34 -18.60
CA HIS A 250 -0.85 -25.60 -18.69
C HIS A 250 -1.27 -26.13 -17.33
N HIS A 251 -0.46 -25.94 -16.29
CA HIS A 251 -0.77 -26.38 -14.94
C HIS A 251 -1.43 -25.22 -14.19
N ARG A 252 -2.74 -25.09 -14.33
CA ARG A 252 -3.46 -23.90 -13.89
C ARG A 252 -4.00 -24.00 -12.47
N ARG A 253 -3.91 -22.89 -11.74
CA ARG A 253 -4.62 -22.71 -10.47
C ARG A 253 -6.11 -22.55 -10.68
N ARG A 254 -6.89 -23.55 -10.24
CA ARG A 254 -8.35 -23.44 -10.25
C ARG A 254 -8.83 -22.52 -9.13
N MET A 255 -9.50 -21.45 -9.51
CA MET A 255 -10.20 -20.58 -8.58
C MET A 255 -11.38 -21.32 -7.94
N LYS A 256 -11.54 -21.18 -6.63
CA LYS A 256 -12.64 -21.82 -5.88
C LYS A 256 -14.03 -21.26 -6.26
N ARG A 257 -14.08 -19.98 -6.65
CA ARG A 257 -15.32 -19.27 -6.98
C ARG A 257 -15.79 -19.62 -8.38
N VAL A 258 -17.10 -19.84 -8.51
CA VAL A 258 -17.80 -19.86 -9.81
C VAL A 258 -18.35 -18.47 -10.08
N TYR A 259 -18.12 -17.97 -11.29
CA TYR A 259 -18.50 -16.65 -11.73
C TYR A 259 -19.82 -16.68 -12.50
N ALA A 260 -20.49 -15.52 -12.54
CA ALA A 260 -21.77 -15.38 -13.22
C ALA A 260 -21.64 -15.45 -14.74
N THR A 261 -20.57 -14.88 -15.29
CA THR A 261 -20.37 -14.76 -16.74
C THR A 261 -19.02 -15.28 -17.18
N ALA A 262 -18.90 -15.59 -18.48
CA ALA A 262 -17.64 -15.99 -19.09
C ALA A 262 -16.57 -14.91 -18.94
N ASP A 263 -16.93 -13.63 -19.08
CA ASP A 263 -15.98 -12.52 -19.03
C ASP A 263 -15.51 -12.24 -17.59
N ASP A 264 -16.39 -12.36 -16.60
CA ASP A 264 -15.98 -12.31 -15.18
C ASP A 264 -14.98 -13.43 -14.84
N ALA A 265 -15.20 -14.64 -15.35
CA ALA A 265 -14.29 -15.76 -15.14
C ALA A 265 -12.94 -15.54 -15.85
N LYS A 266 -12.94 -15.03 -17.09
CA LYS A 266 -11.70 -14.70 -17.82
C LYS A 266 -10.91 -13.62 -17.09
N ALA A 267 -11.57 -12.56 -16.62
CA ALA A 267 -10.93 -11.49 -15.87
C ALA A 267 -10.29 -12.03 -14.58
N ALA A 268 -11.01 -12.87 -13.85
CA ALA A 268 -10.50 -13.47 -12.63
C ALA A 268 -9.31 -14.40 -12.87
N ALA A 269 -9.35 -15.23 -13.91
CA ALA A 269 -8.22 -16.08 -14.31
C ALA A 269 -7.02 -15.23 -14.73
N LYS A 270 -7.23 -14.16 -15.50
CA LYS A 270 -6.16 -13.22 -15.87
C LYS A 270 -5.53 -12.58 -14.64
N GLY A 271 -6.33 -12.07 -13.71
CA GLY A 271 -5.81 -11.42 -12.51
C GLY A 271 -5.10 -12.37 -11.54
N GLU A 272 -5.58 -13.61 -11.43
CA GLU A 272 -4.87 -14.64 -10.66
C GLU A 272 -3.53 -15.00 -11.31
N HIS A 273 -3.46 -15.12 -12.63
CA HIS A 273 -2.21 -15.36 -13.34
C HIS A 273 -1.21 -14.22 -13.12
N ALA A 274 -1.64 -12.96 -13.25
CA ALA A 274 -0.79 -11.81 -12.98
C ALA A 274 -0.24 -11.83 -11.54
N ARG A 275 -1.07 -12.19 -10.55
CA ARG A 275 -0.61 -12.34 -9.16
C ARG A 275 0.40 -13.48 -8.99
N ILE A 276 0.20 -14.61 -9.67
CA ILE A 276 1.16 -15.73 -9.68
C ILE A 276 2.50 -15.27 -10.27
N THR A 277 2.48 -14.55 -11.39
CA THR A 277 3.69 -13.98 -12.02
C THR A 277 4.40 -13.02 -11.08
N ARG A 278 3.67 -12.08 -10.46
CA ARG A 278 4.23 -11.13 -9.48
C ARG A 278 4.89 -11.83 -8.29
N ALA A 279 4.32 -12.94 -7.82
CA ALA A 279 4.83 -13.71 -6.69
C ALA A 279 6.07 -14.58 -7.01
N GLU A 280 6.54 -14.62 -8.27
CA GLU A 280 7.68 -15.44 -8.68
C GLU A 280 8.96 -15.10 -7.89
N ALA A 281 9.22 -13.81 -7.71
CA ALA A 281 10.39 -13.35 -6.99
C ALA A 281 10.05 -12.18 -6.06
N ARG A 282 10.73 -12.14 -4.92
CA ARG A 282 10.62 -11.12 -3.88
C ARG A 282 11.99 -10.56 -3.55
N LEU A 283 12.02 -9.27 -3.26
CA LEU A 283 13.22 -8.56 -2.82
C LEU A 283 12.85 -7.67 -1.64
N SER A 284 13.56 -7.85 -0.53
CA SER A 284 13.52 -6.97 0.63
C SER A 284 14.87 -6.26 0.80
N LEU A 285 14.82 -4.96 1.06
CA LEU A 285 15.99 -4.10 1.23
C LEU A 285 15.76 -3.17 2.42
N ILE A 286 16.83 -2.84 3.15
CA ILE A 286 16.85 -1.71 4.08
C ILE A 286 17.62 -0.57 3.40
N LEU A 287 17.07 0.64 3.42
CA LEU A 287 17.75 1.87 3.01
C LEU A 287 18.22 2.59 4.28
N PRO A 288 19.53 2.57 4.61
CA PRO A 288 20.05 3.24 5.80
C PRO A 288 19.87 4.75 5.76
N TYR A 289 19.88 5.33 4.55
CA TYR A 289 19.39 6.68 4.30
C TYR A 289 17.98 6.57 3.73
N GLY A 290 16.99 6.61 4.63
CA GLY A 290 15.58 6.50 4.32
C GLY A 290 15.13 7.44 3.20
N ARG A 291 14.16 6.97 2.42
CA ARG A 291 13.62 7.69 1.26
C ARG A 291 12.10 7.80 1.40
N ALA A 292 11.62 8.87 2.01
CA ALA A 292 10.19 9.09 2.31
C ALA A 292 9.29 9.11 1.07
N ALA A 293 9.85 9.39 -0.11
CA ALA A 293 9.15 9.37 -1.40
C ALA A 293 8.83 7.95 -1.90
N ILE A 294 9.44 6.90 -1.35
CA ILE A 294 9.07 5.53 -1.67
C ILE A 294 7.77 5.21 -0.91
N GLY A 295 6.80 4.68 -1.64
CA GLY A 295 5.54 4.19 -1.08
C GLY A 295 5.05 2.97 -1.86
N PRO A 296 3.97 2.33 -1.43
CA PRO A 296 3.41 1.17 -2.11
C PRO A 296 2.99 1.50 -3.56
N GLY A 297 3.22 0.55 -4.48
CA GLY A 297 2.93 0.72 -5.90
C GLY A 297 3.99 1.48 -6.71
N VAL A 298 5.03 2.03 -6.07
CA VAL A 298 6.16 2.63 -6.77
C VAL A 298 6.98 1.53 -7.48
N ARG A 299 7.43 1.82 -8.70
CA ARG A 299 8.35 0.95 -9.45
C ARG A 299 9.80 1.28 -9.12
N ILE A 300 10.60 0.23 -8.95
CA ILE A 300 12.01 0.30 -8.60
C ILE A 300 12.82 -0.41 -9.68
N ALA A 301 13.83 0.27 -10.21
CA ALA A 301 14.90 -0.33 -10.99
C ALA A 301 16.11 -0.52 -10.09
N ALA A 302 16.45 -1.78 -9.81
CA ALA A 302 17.60 -2.16 -8.99
C ALA A 302 18.87 -2.27 -9.86
N SER A 303 20.03 -1.94 -9.31
CA SER A 303 21.31 -2.13 -9.98
C SER A 303 22.45 -2.49 -9.02
N GLY A 304 23.41 -3.27 -9.52
CA GLY A 304 24.58 -3.69 -8.75
C GLY A 304 24.30 -4.89 -7.83
N PHE A 305 23.20 -5.61 -8.07
CA PHE A 305 22.93 -6.91 -7.44
C PHE A 305 23.34 -8.03 -8.40
N LYS A 306 22.73 -9.23 -8.24
CA LYS A 306 22.88 -10.33 -9.21
C LYS A 306 22.13 -9.96 -10.49
N THR A 307 22.60 -10.46 -11.64
CA THR A 307 21.99 -10.21 -12.96
C THR A 307 20.50 -10.50 -13.00
N GLU A 308 20.05 -11.57 -12.34
CA GLU A 308 18.62 -11.93 -12.23
C GLU A 308 17.80 -10.86 -11.49
N ILE A 309 18.36 -10.28 -10.42
CA ILE A 309 17.68 -9.24 -9.61
C ILE A 309 17.60 -7.93 -10.39
N ASP A 310 18.69 -7.55 -11.06
CA ASP A 310 18.80 -6.31 -11.83
C ASP A 310 17.95 -6.33 -13.12
N ALA A 311 17.62 -7.52 -13.63
CA ALA A 311 16.78 -7.70 -14.81
C ALA A 311 15.29 -7.43 -14.57
N HIS A 312 14.83 -7.52 -13.32
CA HIS A 312 13.43 -7.31 -12.98
C HIS A 312 13.10 -5.83 -12.73
N ALA A 313 11.93 -5.41 -13.21
CA ALA A 313 11.27 -4.22 -12.70
C ALA A 313 10.55 -4.60 -11.40
N TRP A 314 10.99 -4.01 -10.29
CA TRP A 314 10.42 -4.28 -8.97
C TRP A 314 9.24 -3.36 -8.68
N LEU A 315 8.25 -3.88 -7.99
CA LEU A 315 7.04 -3.17 -7.59
C LEU A 315 6.92 -3.22 -6.07
N VAL A 316 6.92 -2.06 -5.42
CA VAL A 316 6.85 -1.96 -3.96
C VAL A 316 5.49 -2.44 -3.46
N THR A 317 5.51 -3.41 -2.56
CA THR A 317 4.33 -3.99 -1.92
C THR A 317 4.08 -3.37 -0.55
N SER A 318 5.16 -3.17 0.23
CA SER A 318 5.14 -2.62 1.58
C SER A 318 6.36 -1.76 1.83
N VAL A 319 6.20 -0.73 2.65
CA VAL A 319 7.26 0.18 3.09
C VAL A 319 7.11 0.40 4.58
N ARG A 320 8.22 0.29 5.31
CA ARG A 320 8.32 0.68 6.71
C ARG A 320 9.37 1.77 6.84
N HIS A 321 8.94 2.97 7.18
CA HIS A 321 9.80 4.08 7.55
C HIS A 321 10.01 4.09 9.06
N GLU A 322 11.23 4.33 9.51
CA GLU A 322 11.54 4.42 10.93
C GLU A 322 12.45 5.61 11.19
N ILE A 323 12.04 6.49 12.10
CA ILE A 323 12.86 7.59 12.60
C ILE A 323 13.21 7.31 14.05
N MET A 324 14.51 7.35 14.32
CA MET A 324 15.11 7.07 15.62
C MET A 324 15.61 8.36 16.27
N PRO A 325 15.86 8.35 17.59
CA PRO A 325 16.41 9.49 18.29
C PRO A 325 17.78 9.87 17.70
N GLY A 326 18.13 11.16 17.74
CA GLY A 326 19.41 11.63 17.19
C GLY A 326 19.45 11.79 15.66
N GLY A 327 18.32 11.65 14.97
CA GLY A 327 18.19 12.01 13.55
C GLY A 327 18.46 10.86 12.58
N GLY A 328 18.38 9.61 13.03
CA GLY A 328 18.39 8.44 12.14
C GLY A 328 17.07 8.30 11.40
N PHE A 329 17.12 8.00 10.10
CA PHE A 329 15.94 7.67 9.29
C PHE A 329 16.26 6.52 8.35
N SER A 330 15.59 5.39 8.52
CA SER A 330 15.72 4.21 7.67
C SER A 330 14.42 3.94 6.91
N THR A 331 14.51 3.16 5.84
CA THR A 331 13.32 2.68 5.12
C THR A 331 13.51 1.24 4.71
N THR A 332 12.71 0.35 5.27
CA THR A 332 12.61 -1.04 4.82
C THR A 332 11.57 -1.12 3.71
N ILE A 333 11.93 -1.75 2.60
CA ILE A 333 11.04 -1.93 1.46
C ILE A 333 10.92 -3.40 1.11
N GLU A 334 9.69 -3.83 0.85
CA GLU A 334 9.39 -5.13 0.28
C GLU A 334 8.85 -4.94 -1.13
N MET A 335 9.31 -5.79 -2.03
CA MET A 335 9.00 -5.69 -3.44
C MET A 335 8.79 -7.08 -4.05
N GLU A 336 8.02 -7.08 -5.12
CA GLU A 336 7.78 -8.24 -5.99
C GLU A 336 8.00 -7.83 -7.45
N VAL A 337 8.00 -8.77 -8.39
CA VAL A 337 8.19 -8.40 -9.80
C VAL A 337 6.96 -7.69 -10.36
N THR A 338 7.17 -6.77 -11.31
CA THR A 338 6.09 -6.13 -12.07
C THR A 338 5.61 -7.13 -13.12
N GLY A 339 4.64 -7.96 -12.76
CA GLY A 339 4.10 -9.05 -13.59
C GLY A 339 3.28 -8.58 -14.79
#